data_AF-A0A6H3NLU5-F1
#
_entry.id   AF-A0A6H3NLU5-F1
#
_cell.length_a   1.000
_cell.length_b   1.000
_cell.length_c   1.000
_cell.angle_alpha   90.00
_cell.angle_beta   90.00
_cell.angle_gamma   90.00
#
_symmetry.space_group_name_H-M   'P 1'
#
loop_
_entity.id
_entity.type
_entity.pdbx_description
1 polymer ?
#
loop_
_entity_poly.entity_id
_entity_poly.type
_entity_poly.pdbx_seq_one_letter_code
_entity_poly.pdbx_strand_id
1 'polypeptide(L)'
;MKEKFLKILPYSGYVLFVSLGLLVFFVAAFLVVVVRTKEEQKVMMPYVIGKNYIEVHNELQRLQLKVRLETQRIPEKTDGIILAQSIDPGKEVEAGSKLYLTVNIGFDRVTIPDVKGQDLKRAKAILEKVLSGEVYVPLQIGGITYVPAVGDEPADTIIDQIPAPGKETHSGEKIYLLVTEPNIEKKSTQSANEPLDSTKFVGTPVPFLVDFLQRKKIPYRIKEATKPEFREEHGLTSTFELKPTGAEVGAFFLKPSETFVQDYEFLEYEVDDDDLYSAKITYTKPGDDTEIEKEIFTNQKLNEDEPVRFLIHRAGNVKVTLFGKETGVAKVWKLKGTY
;
A
#
# COMPACT_ATOMS: atom_id res chain seq x y z
N MET A 1 42.51 -95.37 -2.46
CA MET A 1 41.57 -95.00 -3.55
C MET A 1 40.32 -94.42 -2.87
N LYS A 2 39.96 -93.16 -3.17
CA LYS A 2 38.84 -92.44 -2.54
C LYS A 2 37.52 -92.90 -3.17
N GLU A 3 36.65 -93.59 -2.43
CA GLU A 3 35.25 -93.76 -2.83
C GLU A 3 34.35 -92.74 -2.13
N LYS A 4 33.61 -91.98 -2.96
CA LYS A 4 32.78 -90.84 -2.60
C LYS A 4 31.48 -91.30 -1.95
N PHE A 5 31.29 -90.98 -0.67
CA PHE A 5 29.99 -90.98 -0.01
C PHE A 5 29.13 -89.82 -0.55
N LEU A 6 28.26 -90.09 -1.54
CA LEU A 6 27.12 -89.23 -1.84
C LEU A 6 25.88 -89.83 -1.15
N LYS A 7 25.61 -89.39 0.09
CA LYS A 7 24.35 -89.66 0.78
C LYS A 7 23.23 -88.91 0.06
N ILE A 8 22.43 -89.64 -0.72
CA ILE A 8 21.18 -89.16 -1.29
C ILE A 8 20.26 -88.84 -0.10
N LEU A 9 19.71 -87.62 -0.03
CA LEU A 9 18.74 -87.27 1.01
C LEU A 9 17.52 -88.22 0.89
N PRO A 10 16.91 -88.65 2.01
CA PRO A 10 15.67 -89.42 1.93
C PRO A 10 14.62 -88.61 1.17
N TYR A 11 13.75 -89.27 0.41
CA TYR A 11 12.71 -88.65 -0.42
C TYR A 11 11.91 -87.55 0.34
N SER A 12 11.69 -87.75 1.65
CA SER A 12 11.08 -86.78 2.57
C SER A 12 11.80 -85.44 2.68
N GLY A 13 13.14 -85.42 2.57
CA GLY A 13 13.94 -84.20 2.61
C GLY A 13 13.83 -83.36 1.34
N TYR A 14 13.70 -84.00 0.17
CA TYR A 14 13.43 -83.30 -1.09
C TYR A 14 12.03 -82.70 -1.12
N VAL A 15 11.03 -83.44 -0.64
CA VAL A 15 9.65 -82.94 -0.52
C VAL A 15 9.59 -81.74 0.43
N LEU A 16 10.28 -81.80 1.57
CA LEU A 16 10.39 -80.67 2.51
C LEU A 16 11.06 -79.45 1.85
N PHE A 17 12.19 -79.64 1.18
CA PHE A 17 12.93 -78.55 0.53
C PHE A 17 12.11 -77.88 -0.58
N VAL A 18 11.43 -78.67 -1.42
CA VAL A 18 10.54 -78.15 -2.47
C VAL A 18 9.33 -77.43 -1.86
N SER A 19 8.73 -77.97 -0.79
CA SER A 19 7.60 -77.32 -0.12
C SER A 19 7.98 -75.99 0.52
N LEU A 20 9.16 -75.90 1.14
CA LEU A 20 9.67 -74.67 1.75
C LEU A 20 10.03 -73.64 0.68
N GLY A 21 10.63 -74.07 -0.42
CA GLY A 21 10.89 -73.21 -1.58
C GLY A 21 9.61 -72.63 -2.17
N LEU A 22 8.57 -73.46 -2.34
CA LEU A 22 7.24 -73.00 -2.79
C LEU A 22 6.60 -72.03 -1.81
N LEU A 23 6.66 -72.30 -0.50
CA LEU A 23 6.12 -71.39 0.52
C LEU A 23 6.78 -70.02 0.45
N VAL A 24 8.11 -69.97 0.40
CA VAL A 24 8.87 -68.71 0.29
C VAL A 24 8.54 -67.99 -1.02
N PHE A 25 8.42 -68.72 -2.14
CA PHE A 25 8.02 -68.17 -3.41
C PHE A 25 6.63 -67.52 -3.35
N PHE A 26 5.63 -68.19 -2.75
CA PHE A 26 4.28 -67.64 -2.64
C PHE A 26 4.20 -66.44 -1.67
N VAL A 27 4.96 -66.45 -0.57
CA VAL A 27 5.04 -65.30 0.35
C VAL A 27 5.67 -64.10 -0.35
N ALA A 28 6.76 -64.31 -1.10
CA ALA A 28 7.40 -63.25 -1.87
C ALA A 28 6.48 -62.72 -2.98
N ALA A 29 5.80 -63.61 -3.71
CA ALA A 29 4.84 -63.24 -4.74
C ALA A 29 3.65 -62.47 -4.16
N PHE A 30 3.11 -62.91 -3.01
CA PHE A 30 2.04 -62.21 -2.31
C PHE A 30 2.48 -60.82 -1.83
N LEU A 31 3.69 -60.69 -1.28
CA LEU A 31 4.26 -59.40 -0.90
C LEU A 31 4.41 -58.47 -2.11
N VAL A 32 4.91 -58.97 -3.24
CA VAL A 32 5.02 -58.19 -4.49
C VAL A 32 3.64 -57.74 -4.98
N VAL A 33 2.62 -58.59 -4.89
CA VAL A 33 1.24 -58.23 -5.22
C VAL A 33 0.72 -57.16 -4.25
N VAL A 34 0.80 -57.36 -2.93
CA VAL A 34 0.33 -56.37 -1.93
C VAL A 34 1.02 -55.01 -2.06
N VAL A 35 2.32 -54.99 -2.38
CA VAL A 35 3.07 -53.75 -2.62
C VAL A 35 2.65 -53.08 -3.93
N ARG A 36 2.29 -53.85 -4.97
CA ARG A 36 1.78 -53.33 -6.25
C ARG A 36 0.28 -52.98 -6.23
N THR A 37 -0.52 -53.56 -5.35
CA THR A 37 -1.98 -53.41 -5.28
C THR A 37 -2.40 -52.44 -4.17
N LYS A 38 -1.59 -51.43 -3.85
CA LYS A 38 -2.14 -50.25 -3.17
C LYS A 38 -3.01 -49.50 -4.17
N GLU A 39 -4.33 -49.60 -4.03
CA GLU A 39 -5.25 -48.72 -4.75
C GLU A 39 -4.88 -47.27 -4.42
N GLU A 40 -4.45 -46.54 -5.44
CA GLU A 40 -4.26 -45.09 -5.35
C GLU A 40 -5.65 -44.48 -5.13
N GLN A 41 -5.97 -44.16 -3.87
CA GLN A 41 -7.20 -43.44 -3.55
C GLN A 41 -7.17 -42.13 -4.32
N LYS A 42 -8.08 -41.96 -5.28
CA LYS A 42 -8.22 -40.75 -6.05
C LYS A 42 -9.28 -39.84 -5.44
N VAL A 43 -9.01 -38.55 -5.47
CA VAL A 43 -9.89 -37.50 -4.97
C VAL A 43 -10.14 -36.47 -6.06
N MET A 44 -11.37 -35.95 -6.09
CA MET A 44 -11.73 -34.84 -6.98
C MET A 44 -11.27 -33.53 -6.35
N MET A 45 -10.54 -32.70 -7.12
CA MET A 45 -10.04 -31.42 -6.64
C MET A 45 -11.20 -30.42 -6.41
N PRO A 46 -11.40 -29.91 -5.18
CA PRO A 46 -12.44 -28.91 -4.93
C PRO A 46 -12.07 -27.55 -5.54
N TYR A 47 -13.09 -26.72 -5.75
CA TYR A 47 -12.91 -25.30 -6.06
C TYR A 47 -12.77 -24.52 -4.75
N VAL A 48 -11.60 -23.91 -4.55
CA VAL A 48 -11.26 -23.17 -3.33
C VAL A 48 -10.88 -21.71 -3.58
N ILE A 49 -10.72 -21.29 -4.84
CA ILE A 49 -10.47 -19.88 -5.18
C ILE A 49 -11.62 -19.00 -4.66
N GLY A 50 -11.27 -17.89 -4.01
CA GLY A 50 -12.22 -16.96 -3.40
C GLY A 50 -12.71 -17.35 -2.01
N LYS A 51 -12.38 -18.55 -1.50
CA LYS A 51 -12.68 -18.95 -0.12
C LYS A 51 -11.54 -18.56 0.81
N ASN A 52 -11.82 -18.47 2.12
CA ASN A 52 -10.77 -18.27 3.11
C ASN A 52 -10.02 -19.59 3.35
N TYR A 53 -8.69 -19.55 3.42
CA TYR A 53 -7.87 -20.74 3.66
C TYR A 53 -8.26 -21.48 4.95
N ILE A 54 -8.60 -20.74 6.01
CA ILE A 54 -8.99 -21.31 7.31
C ILE A 54 -10.24 -22.18 7.16
N GLU A 55 -11.19 -21.75 6.33
CA GLU A 55 -12.46 -22.47 6.10
C GLU A 55 -12.25 -23.79 5.35
N VAL A 56 -11.34 -23.80 4.36
CA VAL A 56 -11.12 -24.96 3.48
C VAL A 56 -10.01 -25.90 3.96
N HIS A 57 -9.18 -25.49 4.92
CA HIS A 57 -8.04 -26.27 5.40
C HIS A 57 -8.44 -27.69 5.82
N ASN A 58 -9.50 -27.81 6.62
CA ASN A 58 -10.00 -29.09 7.11
C ASN A 58 -10.53 -29.99 5.98
N GLU A 59 -11.13 -29.39 4.94
CA GLU A 59 -11.61 -30.13 3.75
C GLU A 59 -10.43 -30.71 2.97
N LEU A 60 -9.42 -29.88 2.67
CA LEU A 60 -8.23 -30.29 1.93
C LEU A 60 -7.43 -31.36 2.69
N GLN A 61 -7.38 -31.27 4.02
CA GLN A 61 -6.75 -32.28 4.87
C GLN A 61 -7.50 -33.62 4.84
N ARG A 62 -8.84 -33.60 4.84
CA ARG A 62 -9.65 -34.84 4.69
C ARG A 62 -9.42 -35.53 3.35
N LEU A 63 -9.19 -34.75 2.29
CA LEU A 63 -8.80 -35.27 0.97
C LEU A 63 -7.34 -35.74 0.90
N GLN A 64 -6.61 -35.70 2.02
CA GLN A 64 -5.20 -36.09 2.13
C GLN A 64 -4.27 -35.30 1.20
N LEU A 65 -4.66 -34.10 0.77
CA LEU A 65 -3.84 -33.26 -0.10
C LEU A 65 -2.71 -32.62 0.69
N LYS A 66 -1.49 -32.61 0.14
CA LYS A 66 -0.32 -31.97 0.74
C LYS A 66 -0.29 -30.50 0.34
N VAL A 67 -0.94 -29.66 1.13
CA VAL A 67 -1.01 -28.23 0.85
C VAL A 67 0.34 -27.54 1.07
N ARG A 68 0.70 -26.65 0.15
CA ARG A 68 1.80 -25.69 0.24
C ARG A 68 1.23 -24.32 -0.03
N LEU A 69 1.54 -23.37 0.85
CA LEU A 69 1.07 -22.01 0.72
C LEU A 69 2.13 -21.16 0.05
N GLU A 70 1.69 -20.43 -0.96
CA GLU A 70 2.39 -19.29 -1.53
C GLU A 70 1.64 -18.03 -1.14
N THR A 71 2.37 -16.94 -0.94
CA THR A 71 1.79 -15.70 -0.45
C THR A 71 1.87 -14.63 -1.52
N GLN A 72 0.78 -13.92 -1.72
CA GLN A 72 0.72 -12.73 -2.57
C GLN A 72 -0.01 -11.63 -1.81
N ARG A 73 0.28 -10.35 -2.13
CA ARG A 73 -0.39 -9.19 -1.54
C ARG A 73 -1.22 -8.48 -2.60
N ILE A 74 -2.53 -8.41 -2.39
CA ILE A 74 -3.50 -7.69 -3.20
C ILE A 74 -4.36 -6.85 -2.24
N PRO A 75 -4.15 -5.52 -2.17
CA PRO A 75 -4.81 -4.67 -1.18
C PRO A 75 -6.34 -4.71 -1.26
N GLU A 76 -6.89 -4.90 -2.46
CA GLU A 76 -8.33 -4.88 -2.73
C GLU A 76 -9.02 -6.19 -2.31
N LYS A 77 -8.26 -7.21 -1.90
CA LYS A 77 -8.77 -8.53 -1.53
C LYS A 77 -8.63 -8.78 -0.04
N THR A 78 -9.56 -9.55 0.51
CA THR A 78 -9.56 -9.91 1.92
C THR A 78 -8.37 -10.80 2.28
N ASP A 79 -7.77 -10.55 3.44
CA ASP A 79 -6.69 -11.36 3.99
C ASP A 79 -7.13 -12.82 4.17
N GLY A 80 -6.25 -13.75 3.84
CA GLY A 80 -6.50 -15.19 3.92
C GLY A 80 -7.34 -15.75 2.78
N ILE A 81 -7.79 -14.93 1.81
CA ILE A 81 -8.53 -15.43 0.63
C ILE A 81 -7.58 -16.14 -0.34
N ILE A 82 -8.02 -17.27 -0.88
CA ILE A 82 -7.24 -18.00 -1.90
C ILE A 82 -7.41 -17.31 -3.25
N LEU A 83 -6.29 -16.91 -3.83
CA LEU A 83 -6.19 -16.22 -5.12
C LEU A 83 -6.05 -17.19 -6.29
N ALA A 84 -5.30 -18.27 -6.08
CA ALA A 84 -5.06 -19.28 -7.09
C ALA A 84 -4.84 -20.66 -6.45
N GLN A 85 -5.12 -21.71 -7.23
CA GLN A 85 -4.80 -23.10 -6.90
C GLN A 85 -4.03 -23.72 -8.07
N SER A 86 -2.99 -24.50 -7.80
CA SER A 86 -2.13 -25.08 -8.83
C SER A 86 -2.72 -26.26 -9.59
N ILE A 87 -3.83 -26.81 -9.09
CA ILE A 87 -4.54 -27.94 -9.69
C ILE A 87 -5.95 -27.47 -9.96
N ASP A 88 -6.38 -27.57 -11.21
CA ASP A 88 -7.70 -27.10 -11.61
C ASP A 88 -8.82 -27.85 -10.89
N PRO A 89 -9.93 -27.17 -10.56
CA PRO A 89 -11.10 -27.79 -9.95
C PRO A 89 -11.67 -28.91 -10.82
N GLY A 90 -12.20 -29.95 -10.18
CA GLY A 90 -12.78 -31.10 -10.88
C GLY A 90 -11.75 -32.07 -11.47
N LYS A 91 -10.45 -31.80 -11.36
CA LYS A 91 -9.42 -32.76 -11.74
C LYS A 91 -9.33 -33.88 -10.70
N GLU A 92 -9.27 -35.12 -11.18
CA GLU A 92 -9.03 -36.29 -10.34
C GLU A 92 -7.53 -36.43 -10.08
N VAL A 93 -7.13 -36.52 -8.80
CA VAL A 93 -5.73 -36.61 -8.38
C VAL A 93 -5.54 -37.67 -7.29
N GLU A 94 -4.34 -38.22 -7.20
CA GLU A 94 -4.00 -39.18 -6.15
C GLU A 94 -4.00 -38.49 -4.77
N ALA A 95 -4.51 -39.17 -3.75
CA ALA A 95 -4.37 -38.78 -2.36
C ALA A 95 -2.88 -38.61 -2.01
N GLY A 96 -2.55 -37.53 -1.31
CA GLY A 96 -1.16 -37.15 -1.04
C GLY A 96 -0.52 -36.27 -2.10
N SER A 97 -1.22 -35.95 -3.20
CA SER A 97 -0.77 -34.97 -4.20
C SER A 97 -0.45 -33.61 -3.56
N LYS A 98 0.57 -32.93 -4.08
CA LYS A 98 0.95 -31.58 -3.65
C LYS A 98 0.04 -30.55 -4.29
N LEU A 99 -0.62 -29.73 -3.48
CA LEU A 99 -1.47 -28.63 -3.92
C LEU A 99 -0.82 -27.32 -3.48
N TYR A 100 -0.46 -26.45 -4.42
CA TYR A 100 -0.01 -25.10 -4.10
C TYR A 100 -1.21 -24.16 -4.14
N LEU A 101 -1.39 -23.39 -3.07
CA LEU A 101 -2.41 -22.36 -2.97
C LEU A 101 -1.73 -21.02 -2.81
N THR A 102 -2.04 -20.07 -3.69
CA THR A 102 -1.64 -18.67 -3.52
C THR A 102 -2.68 -18.00 -2.65
N VAL A 103 -2.30 -17.56 -1.46
CA VAL A 103 -3.18 -16.91 -0.50
C VAL A 103 -2.84 -15.43 -0.43
N ASN A 104 -3.87 -14.59 -0.39
CA ASN A 104 -3.70 -13.18 -0.13
C ASN A 104 -3.24 -13.00 1.31
N ILE A 105 -1.99 -12.64 1.52
CA ILE A 105 -1.57 -12.09 2.79
C ILE A 105 -1.88 -10.60 2.72
N GLY A 106 -2.58 -10.07 3.72
CA GLY A 106 -2.85 -8.65 3.79
C GLY A 106 -1.57 -7.84 3.86
N PHE A 107 -1.74 -6.52 3.85
CA PHE A 107 -0.69 -5.63 4.28
C PHE A 107 -0.67 -5.59 5.81
N ASP A 108 0.54 -5.54 6.35
CA ASP A 108 0.77 -5.40 7.78
C ASP A 108 0.16 -4.09 8.29
N ARG A 109 -0.59 -4.15 9.39
CA ARG A 109 -1.18 -2.95 9.99
C ARG A 109 -0.11 -2.17 10.73
N VAL A 110 -0.02 -0.88 10.43
CA VAL A 110 1.00 0.02 10.98
C VAL A 110 0.39 1.36 11.34
N THR A 111 0.92 1.96 12.38
CA THR A 111 0.70 3.38 12.69
C THR A 111 1.73 4.21 11.94
N ILE A 112 1.29 5.23 11.20
CA ILE A 112 2.21 6.13 10.49
C ILE A 112 3.06 6.91 11.52
N PRO A 113 4.40 6.80 11.48
CA PRO A 113 5.27 7.53 12.40
C PRO A 113 5.29 9.02 12.09
N ASP A 114 5.55 9.84 13.12
CA ASP A 114 5.84 11.26 12.95
C ASP A 114 7.31 11.46 12.57
N VAL A 115 7.53 11.88 11.32
CA VAL A 115 8.85 12.22 10.79
C VAL A 115 9.00 13.72 10.54
N LYS A 116 8.00 14.54 10.89
CA LYS A 116 8.08 15.99 10.75
C LYS A 116 9.21 16.57 11.63
N GLY A 117 9.93 17.54 11.09
CA GLY A 117 11.10 18.16 11.74
C GLY A 117 12.35 17.28 11.76
N GLN A 118 12.30 16.04 11.25
CA GLN A 118 13.49 15.20 11.12
C GLN A 118 14.25 15.53 9.84
N ASP A 119 15.56 15.30 9.86
CA ASP A 119 16.38 15.22 8.65
C ASP A 119 15.87 14.08 7.74
N LEU A 120 15.88 14.30 6.43
CA LEU A 120 15.35 13.39 5.42
C LEU A 120 15.99 11.99 5.50
N LYS A 121 17.29 11.91 5.77
CA LYS A 121 17.99 10.62 5.89
C LYS A 121 17.48 9.85 7.10
N ARG A 122 17.28 10.54 8.23
CA ARG A 122 16.74 9.93 9.44
C ARG A 122 15.30 9.48 9.26
N ALA A 123 14.48 10.31 8.62
CA ALA A 123 13.10 9.97 8.32
C ALA A 123 12.96 8.74 7.42
N LYS A 124 13.80 8.61 6.38
CA LYS A 124 13.87 7.41 5.53
C LYS A 124 14.17 6.16 6.37
N ALA A 125 15.15 6.24 7.27
CA ALA A 125 15.49 5.12 8.15
C ALA A 125 14.35 4.74 9.13
N ILE A 126 13.55 5.72 9.58
CA ILE A 126 12.36 5.48 10.40
C ILE A 126 11.29 4.76 9.57
N LEU A 127 11.00 5.25 8.36
CA LEU A 127 10.00 4.66 7.47
C LEU A 127 10.37 3.27 6.97
N GLU A 128 11.66 2.94 6.86
CA GLU A 128 12.13 1.59 6.54
C GLU A 128 11.90 0.57 7.68
N LYS A 129 11.72 1.05 8.92
CA LYS A 129 11.64 0.20 10.12
C LYS A 129 10.47 0.62 11.00
N VAL A 130 9.25 0.48 10.47
CA VAL A 130 8.01 0.73 11.22
C VAL A 130 7.56 -0.55 11.91
N LEU A 131 7.17 -0.45 13.17
CA LEU A 131 6.72 -1.60 13.94
C LEU A 131 5.29 -1.99 13.56
N SER A 132 5.09 -3.26 13.20
CA SER A 132 3.79 -3.91 13.04
C SER A 132 3.74 -5.11 13.99
N GLY A 133 3.02 -4.97 15.10
CA GLY A 133 3.03 -5.97 16.17
C GLY A 133 4.44 -6.18 16.73
N GLU A 134 5.02 -7.36 16.47
CA GLU A 134 6.37 -7.75 16.94
C GLU A 134 7.45 -7.67 15.84
N VAL A 135 7.09 -7.25 14.62
CA VAL A 135 7.98 -7.29 13.44
C VAL A 135 8.13 -5.90 12.83
N TYR A 136 9.28 -5.62 12.22
CA TYR A 136 9.48 -4.39 11.45
C TYR A 136 9.09 -4.58 9.99
N VAL A 137 8.34 -3.62 9.46
CA VAL A 137 7.94 -3.53 8.06
C VAL A 137 8.24 -2.13 7.51
N PRO A 138 8.60 -2.01 6.22
CA PRO A 138 8.82 -0.71 5.61
C PRO A 138 7.49 -0.07 5.18
N LEU A 139 7.35 1.24 5.42
CA LEU A 139 6.39 2.09 4.73
C LEU A 139 7.03 2.66 3.46
N GLN A 140 6.27 2.67 2.37
CA GLN A 140 6.76 3.13 1.07
C GLN A 140 6.69 4.66 0.96
N ILE A 141 7.74 5.29 0.44
CA ILE A 141 7.69 6.71 0.11
C ILE A 141 7.06 6.87 -1.27
N GLY A 142 5.92 7.56 -1.35
CA GLY A 142 5.22 7.85 -2.59
C GLY A 142 5.88 8.94 -3.42
N GLY A 143 6.49 9.92 -2.75
CA GLY A 143 7.17 11.04 -3.38
C GLY A 143 7.77 11.98 -2.36
N ILE A 144 8.80 12.71 -2.78
CA ILE A 144 9.44 13.76 -1.99
C ILE A 144 9.33 15.06 -2.78
N THR A 145 8.63 16.03 -2.21
CA THR A 145 8.48 17.37 -2.78
C THR A 145 9.44 18.31 -2.08
N TYR A 146 10.37 18.89 -2.84
CA TYR A 146 11.32 19.86 -2.30
C TYR A 146 10.76 21.28 -2.43
N VAL A 147 10.93 22.07 -1.37
CA VAL A 147 10.54 23.48 -1.32
C VAL A 147 11.68 24.36 -0.84
N PRO A 148 11.79 25.61 -1.30
CA PRO A 148 12.80 26.53 -0.79
C PRO A 148 12.55 26.80 0.69
N ALA A 149 13.63 26.88 1.47
CA ALA A 149 13.57 27.25 2.88
C ALA A 149 13.06 28.69 3.05
N VAL A 150 12.30 28.92 4.11
CA VAL A 150 11.83 30.25 4.52
C VAL A 150 12.41 30.56 5.90
N GLY A 151 13.04 31.74 6.05
CA GLY A 151 13.68 32.13 7.29
C GLY A 151 14.85 31.21 7.64
N ASP A 152 14.87 30.72 8.88
CA ASP A 152 15.94 29.86 9.44
C ASP A 152 15.62 28.36 9.37
N GLU A 153 14.69 27.95 8.50
CA GLU A 153 14.40 26.53 8.31
C GLU A 153 15.67 25.76 7.86
N PRO A 154 16.02 24.66 8.55
CA PRO A 154 17.18 23.87 8.18
C PRO A 154 16.96 23.19 6.83
N ALA A 155 18.03 23.05 6.05
CA ALA A 155 18.02 22.27 4.81
C ALA A 155 17.77 20.78 5.06
N ASP A 156 17.35 20.05 4.02
CA ASP A 156 17.11 18.60 4.04
C ASP A 156 16.18 18.12 5.18
N THR A 157 15.27 18.98 5.63
CA THR A 157 14.40 18.74 6.78
C THR A 157 12.95 18.62 6.35
N ILE A 158 12.24 17.65 6.94
CA ILE A 158 10.83 17.41 6.65
C ILE A 158 9.98 18.51 7.29
N ILE A 159 9.26 19.24 6.44
CA ILE A 159 8.30 20.26 6.84
C ILE A 159 6.93 19.63 7.11
N ASP A 160 6.55 18.64 6.31
CA ASP A 160 5.23 18.03 6.40
C ASP A 160 5.20 16.62 5.82
N GLN A 161 4.19 15.84 6.20
CA GLN A 161 3.96 14.49 5.68
C GLN A 161 2.47 14.25 5.42
N ILE A 162 2.18 13.48 4.37
CA ILE A 162 0.83 13.02 4.07
C ILE A 162 0.91 11.51 3.79
N PRO A 163 0.09 10.66 4.44
CA PRO A 163 -0.90 11.00 5.47
C PRO A 163 -0.28 11.48 6.79
N ALA A 164 -1.11 12.08 7.65
CA ALA A 164 -0.64 12.65 8.91
C ALA A 164 -0.25 11.54 9.91
N PRO A 165 0.69 11.82 10.83
CA PRO A 165 1.14 10.83 11.81
C PRO A 165 0.01 10.32 12.69
N GLY A 166 0.16 9.10 13.21
CA GLY A 166 -0.84 8.44 14.06
C GLY A 166 -1.99 7.79 13.29
N LYS A 167 -2.09 7.96 11.97
CA LYS A 167 -3.06 7.22 11.15
C LYS A 167 -2.75 5.73 11.22
N GLU A 168 -3.74 4.93 11.61
CA GLU A 168 -3.71 3.48 11.46
C GLU A 168 -3.95 3.11 9.99
N THR A 169 -3.02 2.38 9.42
CA THR A 169 -3.06 2.00 8.01
C THR A 169 -2.38 0.65 7.77
N HIS A 170 -2.11 0.35 6.52
CA HIS A 170 -1.45 -0.84 6.07
C HIS A 170 -0.10 -0.51 5.40
N SER A 171 0.86 -1.42 5.43
CA SER A 171 2.26 -1.20 4.99
C SER A 171 2.43 -0.84 3.50
N GLY A 172 1.36 -0.93 2.71
CA GLY A 172 1.32 -0.54 1.31
C GLY A 172 0.93 0.92 1.08
N GLU A 173 0.46 1.64 2.11
CA GLU A 173 0.14 3.06 1.96
C GLU A 173 1.40 3.87 1.69
N LYS A 174 1.32 4.73 0.68
CA LYS A 174 2.41 5.61 0.27
C LYS A 174 2.46 6.85 1.14
N ILE A 175 3.64 7.13 1.68
CA ILE A 175 3.93 8.32 2.46
C ILE A 175 4.60 9.36 1.58
N TYR A 176 3.99 10.53 1.47
CA TYR A 176 4.55 11.66 0.76
C TYR A 176 5.19 12.62 1.76
N LEU A 177 6.35 13.15 1.39
CA LEU A 177 7.13 14.04 2.25
C LEU A 177 7.33 15.40 1.59
N LEU A 178 7.13 16.47 2.36
CA LEU A 178 7.49 17.83 2.01
C LEU A 178 8.80 18.18 2.71
N VAL A 179 9.83 18.57 1.96
CA VAL A 179 11.20 18.70 2.47
C VAL A 179 11.81 20.02 2.02
N THR A 180 12.56 20.68 2.88
CA THR A 180 13.38 21.83 2.46
C THR A 180 14.44 21.40 1.45
N GLU A 181 14.68 22.23 0.43
CA GLU A 181 15.76 22.04 -0.53
C GLU A 181 17.11 21.85 0.21
N PRO A 182 17.99 20.98 -0.31
CA PRO A 182 19.31 20.76 0.28
C PRO A 182 20.14 22.04 0.28
N ASN A 183 21.04 22.20 1.26
CA ASN A 183 21.92 23.36 1.30
C ASN A 183 22.88 23.30 0.09
N ILE A 184 22.70 24.22 -0.86
CA ILE A 184 23.43 24.29 -2.14
C ILE A 184 24.85 24.85 -1.92
N GLU A 185 25.56 24.46 -0.86
CA GLU A 185 26.98 24.81 -0.70
C GLU A 185 27.92 23.91 -1.52
N LYS A 186 27.39 22.91 -2.26
CA LYS A 186 28.23 22.02 -3.10
C LYS A 186 27.75 21.73 -4.53
N LYS A 187 26.84 22.52 -5.12
CA LYS A 187 26.63 22.55 -6.58
C LYS A 187 26.33 23.97 -7.07
N SER A 188 27.40 24.61 -7.53
CA SER A 188 27.45 25.92 -8.17
C SER A 188 26.30 26.23 -9.13
N THR A 189 25.61 27.36 -8.89
CA THR A 189 25.31 28.39 -9.90
C THR A 189 24.52 28.02 -11.16
N GLN A 190 23.58 27.06 -11.11
CA GLN A 190 22.65 26.81 -12.24
C GLN A 190 21.15 26.74 -11.87
N SER A 191 20.78 26.54 -10.59
CA SER A 191 19.40 26.16 -10.25
C SER A 191 18.37 27.31 -10.17
N ALA A 192 18.80 28.58 -10.21
CA ALA A 192 17.88 29.71 -10.03
C ALA A 192 17.15 30.15 -11.31
N ASN A 193 17.64 29.75 -12.49
CA ASN A 193 17.12 30.16 -13.80
C ASN A 193 16.67 28.98 -14.68
N GLU A 194 16.61 27.75 -14.15
CA GLU A 194 16.04 26.64 -14.90
C GLU A 194 14.52 26.80 -15.01
N PRO A 195 13.94 26.64 -16.21
CA PRO A 195 12.49 26.60 -16.36
C PRO A 195 11.91 25.53 -15.44
N LEU A 196 10.85 25.89 -14.73
CA LEU A 196 10.14 24.96 -13.86
C LEU A 196 9.58 23.81 -14.72
N ASP A 197 10.17 22.62 -14.57
CA ASP A 197 9.73 21.42 -15.30
C ASP A 197 8.35 21.00 -14.79
N SER A 198 7.33 21.24 -15.62
CA SER A 198 5.93 21.00 -15.27
C SER A 198 5.62 19.53 -15.00
N THR A 199 6.41 18.60 -15.56
CA THR A 199 6.18 17.17 -15.39
C THR A 199 6.50 16.67 -13.98
N LYS A 200 7.35 17.39 -13.23
CA LYS A 200 7.80 17.00 -11.89
C LYS A 200 6.70 17.05 -10.83
N PHE A 201 5.62 17.79 -11.09
CA PHE A 201 4.55 17.99 -10.10
C PHE A 201 3.39 17.02 -10.28
N VAL A 202 3.27 16.33 -11.41
CA VAL A 202 2.26 15.28 -11.59
C VAL A 202 2.52 14.16 -10.58
N GLY A 203 1.47 13.72 -9.87
CA GLY A 203 1.56 12.74 -8.79
C GLY A 203 2.01 13.31 -7.43
N THR A 204 2.29 14.62 -7.33
CA THR A 204 2.56 15.27 -6.03
C THR A 204 1.24 15.58 -5.32
N PRO A 205 1.11 15.38 -3.99
CA PRO A 205 -0.03 15.86 -3.24
C PRO A 205 -0.28 17.35 -3.48
N VAL A 206 -1.50 17.72 -3.85
CA VAL A 206 -1.83 19.12 -4.14
C VAL A 206 -1.47 20.07 -2.98
N PRO A 207 -1.69 19.74 -1.69
CA PRO A 207 -1.26 20.59 -0.58
C PRO A 207 0.25 20.88 -0.56
N PHE A 208 1.09 19.95 -1.03
CA PHE A 208 2.55 20.14 -1.09
C PHE A 208 2.97 20.98 -2.27
N LEU A 209 2.32 20.80 -3.42
CA LEU A 209 2.50 21.68 -4.58
C LEU A 209 2.08 23.11 -4.25
N VAL A 210 0.97 23.28 -3.54
CA VAL A 210 0.52 24.60 -3.06
C VAL A 210 1.57 25.25 -2.16
N ASP A 211 2.14 24.49 -1.21
CA ASP A 211 3.21 24.97 -0.34
C ASP A 211 4.45 25.44 -1.13
N PHE A 212 4.86 24.66 -2.14
CA PHE A 212 5.92 25.05 -3.07
C PHE A 212 5.60 26.38 -3.79
N LEU A 213 4.40 26.50 -4.36
CA LEU A 213 3.98 27.68 -5.12
C LEU A 213 3.92 28.92 -4.23
N GLN A 214 3.43 28.78 -3.00
CA GLN A 214 3.39 29.87 -2.02
C GLN A 214 4.79 30.35 -1.65
N ARG A 215 5.73 29.43 -1.36
CA ARG A 215 7.11 29.81 -1.02
C ARG A 215 7.84 30.47 -2.20
N LYS A 216 7.52 30.08 -3.44
CA LYS A 216 8.02 30.73 -4.67
C LYS A 216 7.23 31.99 -5.05
N LYS A 217 6.17 32.33 -4.32
CA LYS A 217 5.25 33.47 -4.60
C LYS A 217 4.64 33.40 -6.00
N ILE A 218 4.32 32.20 -6.46
CA ILE A 218 3.66 31.96 -7.75
C ILE A 218 2.16 31.88 -7.49
N PRO A 219 1.34 32.80 -8.06
CA PRO A 219 -0.12 32.69 -8.01
C PRO A 219 -0.57 31.39 -8.65
N TYR A 220 -1.65 30.80 -8.14
CA TYR A 220 -2.14 29.53 -8.70
C TYR A 220 -3.65 29.42 -8.65
N ARG A 221 -4.19 28.54 -9.49
CA ARG A 221 -5.59 28.13 -9.41
C ARG A 221 -5.73 26.63 -9.60
N ILE A 222 -6.60 26.03 -8.80
CA ILE A 222 -7.03 24.66 -9.02
C ILE A 222 -8.18 24.72 -10.02
N LYS A 223 -8.01 24.07 -11.19
CA LYS A 223 -9.02 24.03 -12.23
C LYS A 223 -10.14 23.09 -11.84
N GLU A 224 -10.06 21.81 -12.19
CA GLU A 224 -11.12 20.85 -11.90
C GLU A 224 -10.55 19.63 -11.19
N ALA A 225 -11.42 18.98 -10.43
CA ALA A 225 -11.16 17.72 -9.78
C ALA A 225 -11.63 16.59 -10.72
N THR A 226 -10.70 15.78 -11.21
CA THR A 226 -11.01 14.61 -12.04
C THR A 226 -11.07 13.36 -11.16
N LYS A 227 -11.97 12.43 -11.51
CA LYS A 227 -11.99 11.12 -10.84
C LYS A 227 -10.73 10.34 -11.25
N PRO A 228 -9.93 9.84 -10.31
CA PRO A 228 -8.77 9.02 -10.65
C PRO A 228 -9.16 7.63 -11.15
N GLU A 229 -8.24 6.98 -11.84
CA GLU A 229 -8.37 5.57 -12.23
C GLU A 229 -8.15 4.67 -11.01
N PHE A 230 -7.17 5.04 -10.17
CA PHE A 230 -6.79 4.31 -8.97
C PHE A 230 -7.02 5.13 -7.70
N ARG A 231 -7.48 4.51 -6.60
CA ARG A 231 -7.80 5.24 -5.37
C ARG A 231 -6.57 5.94 -4.77
N GLU A 232 -5.38 5.39 -4.98
CA GLU A 232 -4.09 5.88 -4.50
C GLU A 232 -3.70 7.23 -5.10
N GLU A 233 -4.32 7.60 -6.23
CA GLU A 233 -4.11 8.89 -6.89
C GLU A 233 -4.95 10.00 -6.26
N HIS A 234 -5.89 9.67 -5.38
CA HIS A 234 -6.72 10.65 -4.69
C HIS A 234 -5.88 11.70 -3.96
N GLY A 235 -6.16 12.98 -4.23
CA GLY A 235 -5.46 14.12 -3.65
C GLY A 235 -4.15 14.49 -4.35
N LEU A 236 -3.73 13.71 -5.35
CA LEU A 236 -2.54 14.00 -6.14
C LEU A 236 -2.84 14.94 -7.30
N THR A 237 -1.80 15.61 -7.76
CA THR A 237 -1.83 16.50 -8.91
C THR A 237 -1.96 15.68 -10.19
N SER A 238 -3.01 15.91 -10.96
CA SER A 238 -3.25 15.23 -12.24
C SER A 238 -2.57 15.96 -13.40
N THR A 239 -2.56 17.29 -13.36
CA THR A 239 -1.92 18.14 -14.36
C THR A 239 -1.32 19.38 -13.70
N PHE A 240 -0.25 19.89 -14.29
CA PHE A 240 0.37 21.15 -13.88
C PHE A 240 0.81 21.92 -15.12
N GLU A 241 0.45 23.19 -15.19
CA GLU A 241 0.86 24.08 -16.27
C GLU A 241 1.24 25.44 -15.69
N LEU A 242 2.44 25.92 -15.99
CA LEU A 242 2.88 27.26 -15.59
C LEU A 242 2.57 28.25 -16.72
N LYS A 243 1.66 29.19 -16.46
CA LYS A 243 1.27 30.26 -17.40
C LYS A 243 1.86 31.60 -16.95
N PRO A 244 1.90 32.63 -17.82
CA PRO A 244 2.32 33.98 -17.42
C PRO A 244 1.49 34.57 -16.27
N THR A 245 0.23 34.14 -16.13
CA THR A 245 -0.69 34.59 -15.08
C THR A 245 -0.60 33.78 -13.78
N GLY A 246 0.19 32.70 -13.75
CA GLY A 246 0.29 31.80 -12.60
C GLY A 246 0.21 30.32 -12.99
N ALA A 247 0.27 29.45 -11.99
CA ALA A 247 0.15 28.02 -12.17
C ALA A 247 -1.32 27.58 -12.26
N GLU A 248 -1.61 26.67 -13.18
CA GLU A 248 -2.87 25.95 -13.24
C GLU A 248 -2.66 24.51 -12.82
N VAL A 249 -3.43 24.08 -11.82
CA VAL A 249 -3.30 22.77 -11.19
C VAL A 249 -4.58 21.98 -11.43
N GLY A 250 -4.46 20.78 -12.00
CA GLY A 250 -5.51 19.77 -11.98
C GLY A 250 -5.30 18.81 -10.82
N ALA A 251 -6.40 18.34 -10.24
CA ALA A 251 -6.36 17.45 -9.08
C ALA A 251 -7.13 16.16 -9.34
N PHE A 252 -6.65 15.05 -8.83
CA PHE A 252 -7.45 13.85 -8.69
C PHE A 252 -8.26 13.89 -7.40
N PHE A 253 -9.56 13.66 -7.49
CA PHE A 253 -10.47 13.72 -6.35
C PHE A 253 -11.52 12.61 -6.40
N LEU A 254 -11.76 12.02 -5.23
CA LEU A 254 -12.85 11.11 -4.95
C LEU A 254 -13.64 11.76 -3.83
N LYS A 255 -14.97 11.81 -3.96
CA LYS A 255 -15.81 12.35 -2.90
C LYS A 255 -15.54 11.55 -1.61
N PRO A 256 -15.10 12.19 -0.52
CA PRO A 256 -14.66 11.49 0.67
C PRO A 256 -15.84 10.78 1.34
N SER A 257 -15.53 9.69 2.04
CA SER A 257 -16.47 9.15 3.02
C SER A 257 -16.42 10.05 4.26
N GLU A 258 -17.58 10.48 4.76
CA GLU A 258 -17.66 11.27 5.99
C GLU A 258 -17.08 10.49 7.20
N THR A 259 -16.92 9.17 7.08
CA THR A 259 -16.36 8.28 8.11
C THR A 259 -14.84 8.30 8.23
N PHE A 260 -14.10 9.04 7.39
CA PHE A 260 -12.64 9.05 7.48
C PHE A 260 -12.13 10.21 8.35
N VAL A 261 -11.31 9.87 9.34
CA VAL A 261 -10.61 10.83 10.20
C VAL A 261 -9.66 11.71 9.40
N GLN A 262 -8.97 11.12 8.42
CA GLN A 262 -8.06 11.83 7.53
C GLN A 262 -8.40 11.49 6.08
N ASP A 263 -8.61 12.50 5.24
CA ASP A 263 -8.84 12.34 3.80
C ASP A 263 -8.63 13.69 3.07
N TYR A 264 -8.73 13.70 1.74
CA TYR A 264 -8.75 14.96 0.99
C TYR A 264 -10.16 15.53 0.86
N GLU A 265 -10.24 16.86 0.91
CA GLU A 265 -11.48 17.62 0.80
C GLU A 265 -11.35 18.61 -0.35
N PHE A 266 -12.34 18.61 -1.24
CA PHE A 266 -12.44 19.57 -2.34
C PHE A 266 -13.49 20.62 -1.99
N LEU A 267 -13.07 21.88 -1.92
CA LEU A 267 -13.92 23.01 -1.58
C LEU A 267 -13.96 23.97 -2.76
N GLU A 268 -15.12 24.58 -2.97
CA GLU A 268 -15.34 25.55 -4.03
C GLU A 268 -16.16 26.72 -3.48
N TYR A 269 -15.82 27.93 -3.94
CA TYR A 269 -16.52 29.16 -3.65
C TYR A 269 -16.52 30.02 -4.90
N GLU A 270 -17.65 30.65 -5.20
CA GLU A 270 -17.75 31.68 -6.23
C GLU A 270 -17.53 33.01 -5.53
N VAL A 271 -16.53 33.77 -5.99
CA VAL A 271 -16.10 35.01 -5.35
C VAL A 271 -17.17 36.10 -5.54
N ASP A 272 -17.53 36.81 -4.47
CA ASP A 272 -18.61 37.79 -4.49
C ASP A 272 -18.18 39.17 -5.02
N ASP A 273 -16.88 39.45 -5.08
CA ASP A 273 -16.35 40.78 -5.42
C ASP A 273 -14.88 40.76 -5.86
N ASP A 274 -14.48 41.81 -6.59
CA ASP A 274 -13.11 42.03 -7.04
C ASP A 274 -12.17 42.41 -5.88
N ASP A 275 -11.59 41.46 -5.16
CA ASP A 275 -10.69 41.71 -4.02
C ASP A 275 -9.35 40.93 -4.09
N LEU A 276 -8.41 41.26 -3.21
CA LEU A 276 -7.25 40.47 -2.88
C LEU A 276 -7.62 39.48 -1.78
N TYR A 277 -7.72 38.22 -2.14
CA TYR A 277 -8.11 37.17 -1.23
C TYR A 277 -6.89 36.50 -0.57
N SER A 278 -7.09 36.00 0.65
CA SER A 278 -6.17 35.10 1.34
C SER A 278 -6.96 33.96 1.94
N ALA A 279 -6.38 32.76 1.98
CA ALA A 279 -7.00 31.60 2.59
C ALA A 279 -6.05 30.92 3.56
N LYS A 280 -6.59 30.42 4.67
CA LYS A 280 -5.85 29.65 5.66
C LYS A 280 -6.61 28.41 6.09
N ILE A 281 -5.87 27.39 6.50
CA ILE A 281 -6.38 26.22 7.18
C ILE A 281 -5.94 26.25 8.64
N THR A 282 -6.88 26.05 9.55
CA THR A 282 -6.64 25.88 10.98
C THR A 282 -6.99 24.45 11.37
N TYR A 283 -6.11 23.80 12.14
CA TYR A 283 -6.34 22.46 12.67
C TYR A 283 -5.68 22.30 14.03
N THR A 284 -6.24 21.42 14.87
CA THR A 284 -5.65 21.08 16.16
C THR A 284 -4.60 19.99 15.96
N LYS A 285 -3.43 20.15 16.57
CA LYS A 285 -2.37 19.16 16.48
C LYS A 285 -2.83 17.83 17.09
N PRO A 286 -2.62 16.67 16.45
CA PRO A 286 -2.94 15.40 17.07
C PRO A 286 -2.16 15.20 18.38
N GLY A 287 -2.88 14.95 19.49
CA GLY A 287 -2.29 14.71 20.81
C GLY A 287 -1.94 15.96 21.63
N ASP A 288 -2.26 17.16 21.13
CA ASP A 288 -2.00 18.44 21.79
C ASP A 288 -3.09 19.44 21.39
N ASP A 289 -3.75 20.10 22.35
CA ASP A 289 -4.84 21.06 22.10
C ASP A 289 -4.37 22.36 21.41
N THR A 290 -3.11 22.44 21.00
CA THR A 290 -2.55 23.54 20.21
C THR A 290 -3.21 23.63 18.82
N GLU A 291 -3.83 24.78 18.53
CA GLU A 291 -4.27 25.14 17.18
C GLU A 291 -3.08 25.59 16.33
N ILE A 292 -2.98 25.01 15.13
CA ILE A 292 -2.01 25.37 14.10
C ILE A 292 -2.76 26.07 12.99
N GLU A 293 -2.27 27.24 12.57
CA GLU A 293 -2.73 27.92 11.37
C GLU A 293 -1.67 27.81 10.27
N LYS A 294 -2.11 27.46 9.06
CA LYS A 294 -1.27 27.40 7.87
C LYS A 294 -1.93 28.19 6.75
N GLU A 295 -1.17 29.08 6.12
CA GLU A 295 -1.63 29.80 4.94
C GLU A 295 -1.72 28.83 3.74
N ILE A 296 -2.82 28.92 3.00
CA ILE A 296 -3.03 28.21 1.74
C ILE A 296 -2.61 29.11 0.57
N PHE A 297 -3.02 30.39 0.63
CA PHE A 297 -2.47 31.46 -0.20
C PHE A 297 -2.68 32.84 0.42
N THR A 298 -1.87 33.80 0.00
CA THR A 298 -1.95 35.20 0.46
C THR A 298 -2.07 36.20 -0.70
N ASN A 299 -2.93 37.21 -0.53
CA ASN A 299 -3.08 38.37 -1.41
C ASN A 299 -3.20 38.02 -2.91
N GLN A 300 -3.97 36.99 -3.24
CA GLN A 300 -4.24 36.61 -4.62
C GLN A 300 -5.42 37.44 -5.14
N LYS A 301 -5.23 38.10 -6.29
CA LYS A 301 -6.34 38.82 -6.95
C LYS A 301 -7.33 37.80 -7.50
N LEU A 302 -8.58 37.91 -7.07
CA LEU A 302 -9.72 37.18 -7.62
C LEU A 302 -10.75 38.20 -8.08
N ASN A 303 -11.49 37.85 -9.12
CA ASN A 303 -12.55 38.71 -9.66
C ASN A 303 -13.92 38.19 -9.23
N GLU A 304 -14.92 39.07 -9.25
CA GLU A 304 -16.33 38.72 -9.08
C GLU A 304 -16.71 37.57 -10.03
N ASP A 305 -17.51 36.62 -9.52
CA ASP A 305 -17.94 35.39 -10.18
C ASP A 305 -16.81 34.38 -10.51
N GLU A 306 -15.55 34.65 -10.13
CA GLU A 306 -14.44 33.72 -10.33
C GLU A 306 -14.52 32.56 -9.31
N PRO A 307 -14.51 31.28 -9.73
CA PRO A 307 -14.48 30.17 -8.79
C PRO A 307 -13.09 30.01 -8.17
N VAL A 308 -13.03 30.04 -6.85
CA VAL A 308 -11.85 29.65 -6.08
C VAL A 308 -12.04 28.25 -5.51
N ARG A 309 -11.05 27.39 -5.78
CA ARG A 309 -11.08 25.97 -5.46
C ARG A 309 -9.91 25.59 -4.58
N PHE A 310 -10.17 24.69 -3.64
CA PHE A 310 -9.20 24.18 -2.69
C PHE A 310 -9.21 22.66 -2.72
N LEU A 311 -8.03 22.05 -2.72
CA LEU A 311 -7.87 20.64 -2.38
C LEU A 311 -6.95 20.56 -1.17
N ILE A 312 -7.52 20.26 -0.01
CA ILE A 312 -6.78 20.19 1.25
C ILE A 312 -6.74 18.75 1.74
N HIS A 313 -5.69 18.40 2.48
CA HIS A 313 -5.66 17.17 3.25
C HIS A 313 -6.16 17.48 4.67
N ARG A 314 -7.30 16.92 5.04
CA ARG A 314 -7.90 17.05 6.36
C ARG A 314 -7.30 15.99 7.28
N ALA A 315 -6.86 16.38 8.47
CA ALA A 315 -6.54 15.48 9.55
C ALA A 315 -7.37 15.85 10.79
N GLY A 316 -8.39 15.05 11.09
CA GLY A 316 -9.36 15.34 12.15
C GLY A 316 -10.28 16.51 11.77
N ASN A 317 -10.51 17.42 12.72
CA ASN A 317 -11.33 18.60 12.52
C ASN A 317 -10.47 19.74 11.96
N VAL A 318 -10.88 20.30 10.83
CA VAL A 318 -10.17 21.41 10.20
C VAL A 318 -11.15 22.52 9.83
N LYS A 319 -10.66 23.75 9.89
CA LYS A 319 -11.39 24.96 9.52
C LYS A 319 -10.63 25.63 8.39
N VAL A 320 -11.23 25.72 7.21
CA VAL A 320 -10.71 26.56 6.13
C VAL A 320 -11.42 27.89 6.17
N THR A 321 -10.68 28.99 6.10
CA THR A 321 -11.28 30.33 6.02
C THR A 321 -10.68 31.10 4.86
N LEU A 322 -11.56 31.65 4.03
CA LEU A 322 -11.27 32.56 2.94
C LEU A 322 -11.62 33.98 3.39
N PHE A 323 -10.70 34.91 3.18
CA PHE A 323 -10.83 36.30 3.55
C PHE A 323 -10.53 37.19 2.35
N GLY A 324 -11.40 38.15 2.07
CA GLY A 324 -11.08 39.31 1.24
C GLY A 324 -10.36 40.36 2.09
N LYS A 325 -9.43 41.09 1.48
CA LYS A 325 -8.68 42.15 2.14
C LYS A 325 -9.58 43.34 2.52
N GLU A 326 -10.59 43.65 1.72
CA GLU A 326 -11.54 44.73 1.93
C GLU A 326 -12.85 44.22 2.56
N THR A 327 -13.32 43.04 2.14
CA THR A 327 -14.61 42.48 2.60
C THR A 327 -14.52 41.68 3.90
N GLY A 328 -13.33 41.29 4.33
CA GLY A 328 -13.13 40.49 5.55
C GLY A 328 -13.42 39.01 5.32
N VAL A 329 -14.13 38.35 6.24
CA VAL A 329 -14.41 36.90 6.14
C VAL A 329 -15.43 36.62 5.05
N ALA A 330 -15.00 36.09 3.91
CA ALA A 330 -15.90 35.69 2.82
C ALA A 330 -16.55 34.33 3.09
N LYS A 331 -15.74 33.31 3.44
CA LYS A 331 -16.26 31.95 3.66
C LYS A 331 -15.49 31.18 4.72
N VAL A 332 -16.23 30.42 5.54
CA VAL A 332 -15.68 29.46 6.51
C VAL A 332 -16.23 28.07 6.23
N TRP A 333 -15.34 27.10 6.02
CA TRP A 333 -15.70 25.68 6.00
C TRP A 333 -15.24 25.02 7.28
N LYS A 334 -16.16 24.32 7.96
CA LYS A 334 -15.86 23.48 9.13
C LYS A 334 -16.00 22.02 8.73
N LEU A 335 -14.87 21.35 8.56
CA LEU A 335 -14.82 19.97 8.10
C LEU A 335 -14.50 19.09 9.29
N LYS A 336 -15.34 18.09 9.52
CA LYS A 336 -15.20 17.16 10.64
C LYS A 336 -14.65 15.84 10.15
N GLY A 337 -13.73 15.26 10.91
CA GLY A 337 -13.39 13.86 10.80
C GLY A 337 -14.18 13.06 11.82
N THR A 338 -14.87 12.02 11.36
CA THR A 338 -15.61 11.11 12.24
C THR A 338 -15.08 9.70 12.10
N TYR A 339 -14.27 9.24 13.04
CA TYR A 339 -14.30 7.91 13.66
C TYR A 339 -13.20 7.76 14.71
#